data_AF-A0A5U3TLD3-F1
#
_entry.id   AF-A0A5U3TLD3-F1
#
_cell.length_a   1.000
_cell.length_b   1.000
_cell.length_c   1.000
_cell.angle_alpha   90.00
_cell.angle_beta   90.00
_cell.angle_gamma   90.00
#
_symmetry.space_group_name_H-M   'P 1'
#
loop_
_entity.id
_entity.type
_entity.pdbx_description
1 polymer ?
#
loop_
_entity_poly.entity_id
_entity_poly.type
_entity_poly.pdbx_seq_one_letter_code
_entity_poly.pdbx_strand_id
1 'polypeptide(L)'
;MNNLTCFKAYDIRGRLGEELNEDIAWRIGRAYGEYLKPKTIVLGGDVRLTSEALKLALAKGLQDAGVDVLDIGMSGTEEIYFATFHLGVDGGIEVTASHNPMDYNGMKLVREGARPISGDTGLRDVQRLAEAGNFPPVNEAARGSYRQISLRDAYIDHLLGYISVNNLTPLKLVVNSGNGAAGPVIDAIEARLKALGAPVEFIKIHNTPDGTFPNGIPNPLLPECRDDTRKAVIEHGADMGIAFDGDFDRCFLFDEKGQFIEGYYIVGLLAEAFLEKHPGAKIIHDPRLTWNTEAVV
;
A
#
# COMPACT_ATOMS: atom_id res chain seq x y z
N MET A 1 -15.29 -13.84 26.12
CA MET A 1 -14.38 -12.92 25.40
C MET A 1 -13.90 -13.66 24.17
N ASN A 2 -14.25 -13.18 22.98
CA ASN A 2 -13.74 -13.75 21.73
C ASN A 2 -12.37 -13.15 21.48
N ASN A 3 -11.31 -13.94 21.68
CA ASN A 3 -9.93 -13.54 21.40
C ASN A 3 -9.77 -13.32 19.88
N LEU A 4 -9.39 -12.12 19.45
CA LEU A 4 -9.21 -11.78 18.04
C LEU A 4 -7.75 -12.03 17.64
N THR A 5 -7.49 -13.18 17.01
CA THR A 5 -6.13 -13.62 16.63
C THR A 5 -5.56 -12.87 15.43
N CYS A 6 -6.38 -12.08 14.72
CA CYS A 6 -5.96 -11.34 13.54
C CYS A 6 -5.05 -10.14 13.85
N PHE A 7 -4.99 -9.65 15.09
CA PHE A 7 -4.10 -8.54 15.47
C PHE A 7 -2.63 -9.02 15.65
N LYS A 8 -1.76 -8.60 14.73
CA LYS A 8 -0.32 -8.91 14.73
C LYS A 8 0.48 -7.76 15.35
N ALA A 9 1.79 -7.71 15.10
CA ALA A 9 2.67 -6.70 15.68
C ALA A 9 2.49 -5.31 15.04
N TYR A 10 2.30 -5.27 13.72
CA TYR A 10 2.30 -4.02 12.93
C TYR A 10 0.98 -3.76 12.20
N ASP A 11 0.12 -4.78 12.09
CA ASP A 11 -1.09 -4.75 11.27
C ASP A 11 -2.11 -5.80 11.74
N ILE A 12 -3.24 -5.86 11.05
CA ILE A 12 -4.27 -6.89 11.22
C ILE A 12 -4.17 -7.82 10.02
N ARG A 13 -4.06 -9.13 10.26
CA ARG A 13 -4.06 -10.18 9.22
C ARG A 13 -4.75 -11.42 9.74
N GLY A 14 -5.74 -11.92 9.01
CA GLY A 14 -6.48 -13.11 9.41
C GLY A 14 -7.06 -13.88 8.24
N ARG A 15 -7.26 -15.18 8.47
CA ARG A 15 -8.05 -16.05 7.60
C ARG A 15 -9.51 -15.58 7.60
N LEU A 16 -10.08 -15.49 6.40
CA LEU A 16 -11.45 -15.04 6.17
C LEU A 16 -12.47 -16.00 6.82
N GLY A 17 -13.59 -15.43 7.28
CA GLY A 17 -14.65 -16.16 7.96
C GLY A 17 -14.40 -16.27 9.47
N GLU A 18 -13.32 -16.96 9.87
CA GLU A 18 -13.03 -17.25 11.28
C GLU A 18 -12.27 -16.14 12.01
N GLU A 19 -11.15 -15.68 11.44
CA GLU A 19 -10.28 -14.68 12.10
C GLU A 19 -10.58 -13.25 11.66
N LEU A 20 -11.10 -13.09 10.43
CA LEU A 20 -11.51 -11.81 9.87
C LEU A 20 -12.77 -11.98 9.03
N ASN A 21 -13.78 -11.17 9.32
CA ASN A 21 -15.05 -11.11 8.59
C ASN A 21 -15.64 -9.70 8.76
N GLU A 22 -16.80 -9.44 8.17
CA GLU A 22 -17.44 -8.12 8.21
C GLU A 22 -17.81 -7.66 9.63
N ASP A 23 -18.26 -8.56 10.53
CA ASP A 23 -18.52 -8.21 11.93
C ASP A 23 -17.24 -7.76 12.64
N ILE A 24 -16.15 -8.51 12.45
CA ILE A 24 -14.85 -8.18 13.03
C ILE A 24 -14.33 -6.86 12.44
N ALA A 25 -14.47 -6.63 11.13
CA ALA A 25 -14.10 -5.38 10.47
C ALA A 25 -14.88 -4.18 11.02
N TRP A 26 -16.20 -4.32 11.19
CA TRP A 26 -17.03 -3.30 11.84
C TRP A 26 -16.56 -3.03 13.26
N ARG A 27 -16.29 -4.06 14.07
CA ARG A 27 -15.77 -3.90 15.45
C ARG A 27 -14.42 -3.21 15.49
N ILE A 28 -13.52 -3.50 14.54
CA ILE A 28 -12.23 -2.83 14.40
C ILE A 28 -12.44 -1.33 14.15
N GLY A 29 -13.29 -0.96 13.18
CA GLY A 29 -13.58 0.44 12.87
C GLY A 29 -14.21 1.16 14.06
N ARG A 30 -15.13 0.47 14.74
CA ARG A 30 -15.79 1.00 15.93
C ARG A 30 -14.81 1.24 17.08
N ALA A 31 -13.91 0.29 17.33
CA ALA A 31 -12.86 0.39 18.33
C ALA A 31 -11.81 1.46 18.00
N TYR A 32 -11.41 1.57 16.73
CA TYR A 32 -10.49 2.60 16.25
C TYR A 32 -11.05 4.01 16.53
N GLY A 33 -12.31 4.24 16.16
CA GLY A 33 -12.98 5.51 16.40
C GLY A 33 -13.15 5.85 17.89
N GLU A 34 -13.48 4.87 18.73
CA GLU A 34 -13.59 5.10 20.20
C GLU A 34 -12.25 5.37 20.88
N TYR A 35 -11.18 4.66 20.47
CA TYR A 35 -9.88 4.77 21.10
C TYR A 35 -9.14 6.04 20.69
N LEU A 36 -8.98 6.25 19.38
CA LEU A 36 -8.19 7.36 18.84
C LEU A 36 -8.99 8.64 18.71
N LYS A 37 -10.32 8.55 18.61
CA LYS A 37 -11.25 9.68 18.43
C LYS A 37 -10.84 10.63 17.28
N PRO A 38 -10.49 10.10 16.09
CA PRO A 38 -10.22 10.94 14.94
C PRO A 38 -11.53 11.62 14.50
N LYS A 39 -11.41 12.80 13.89
CA LYS A 39 -12.56 13.46 13.27
C LYS A 39 -12.79 12.92 11.86
N THR A 40 -11.72 12.79 11.08
CA THR A 40 -11.79 12.34 9.69
C THR A 40 -10.63 11.41 9.38
N ILE A 41 -10.89 10.32 8.66
CA ILE A 41 -9.84 9.45 8.14
C ILE A 41 -10.02 9.14 6.65
N VAL A 42 -8.93 8.70 6.02
CA VAL A 42 -8.97 8.10 4.68
C VAL A 42 -9.10 6.58 4.79
N LEU A 43 -9.82 5.99 3.85
CA LEU A 43 -10.01 4.55 3.74
C LEU A 43 -9.85 4.10 2.29
N GLY A 44 -9.29 2.91 2.09
CA GLY A 44 -9.21 2.27 0.78
C GLY A 44 -8.98 0.77 0.92
N GLY A 45 -8.86 0.07 -0.19
CA GLY A 45 -8.57 -1.34 -0.18
C GLY A 45 -8.00 -1.86 -1.48
N ASP A 46 -7.32 -3.00 -1.39
CA ASP A 46 -6.66 -3.62 -2.52
C ASP A 46 -7.65 -4.33 -3.46
N VAL A 47 -7.09 -5.01 -4.46
CA VAL A 47 -7.84 -5.69 -5.52
C VAL A 47 -8.61 -6.95 -5.06
N ARG A 48 -8.43 -7.42 -3.81
CA ARG A 48 -9.06 -8.68 -3.37
C ARG A 48 -10.57 -8.57 -3.46
N LEU A 49 -11.20 -9.67 -3.89
CA LEU A 49 -12.67 -9.76 -4.01
C LEU A 49 -13.41 -9.50 -2.67
N THR A 50 -12.72 -9.71 -1.55
CA THR A 50 -13.26 -9.50 -0.20
C THR A 50 -12.94 -8.14 0.40
N SER A 51 -12.01 -7.37 -0.17
CA SER A 51 -11.58 -6.08 0.39
C SER A 51 -12.71 -5.07 0.41
N GLU A 52 -13.54 -5.00 -0.63
CA GLU A 52 -14.67 -4.05 -0.67
C GLU A 52 -15.68 -4.28 0.47
N ALA A 53 -16.11 -5.53 0.69
CA ALA A 53 -17.06 -5.84 1.76
C ALA A 53 -16.48 -5.53 3.16
N LEU A 54 -15.22 -5.91 3.40
CA LEU A 54 -14.51 -5.61 4.65
C LEU A 54 -14.33 -4.11 4.85
N LYS A 55 -13.99 -3.36 3.79
CA LYS A 55 -13.84 -1.91 3.79
C LYS A 55 -15.14 -1.22 4.15
N LEU A 56 -16.27 -1.62 3.56
CA LEU A 56 -17.58 -1.04 3.86
C LEU A 56 -18.04 -1.34 5.30
N ALA A 57 -17.78 -2.55 5.80
CA ALA A 57 -18.08 -2.90 7.19
C ALA A 57 -17.21 -2.09 8.17
N LEU A 58 -15.92 -1.95 7.88
CA LEU A 58 -15.00 -1.10 8.62
C LEU A 58 -15.44 0.37 8.62
N ALA A 59 -15.79 0.92 7.46
CA ALA A 59 -16.32 2.27 7.30
C ALA A 59 -17.55 2.50 8.17
N LYS A 60 -18.50 1.56 8.15
CA LYS A 60 -19.69 1.63 9.02
C LYS A 60 -19.30 1.71 10.50
N GLY A 61 -18.33 0.91 10.93
CA GLY A 61 -17.81 0.95 12.30
C GLY A 61 -17.23 2.33 12.64
N LEU A 62 -16.45 2.92 11.74
CA LEU A 62 -15.89 4.26 11.93
C LEU A 62 -16.99 5.34 12.01
N GLN A 63 -17.97 5.29 11.11
CA GLN A 63 -19.09 6.24 11.09
C GLN A 63 -19.94 6.14 12.35
N ASP A 64 -20.22 4.93 12.81
CA ASP A 64 -20.96 4.68 14.05
C ASP A 64 -20.23 5.29 15.27
N ALA A 65 -18.91 5.50 15.15
CA ALA A 65 -18.03 6.22 16.11
C ALA A 65 -17.99 7.73 15.98
N GLY A 66 -18.74 8.30 15.03
CA GLY A 66 -18.70 9.71 14.71
C GLY A 66 -17.51 10.15 13.86
N VAL A 67 -16.80 9.20 13.23
CA VAL A 67 -15.65 9.48 12.35
C VAL A 67 -16.14 9.66 10.91
N ASP A 68 -15.78 10.77 10.28
CA ASP A 68 -15.97 10.99 8.85
C ASP A 68 -14.99 10.14 8.03
N VAL A 69 -15.51 9.42 7.02
CA VAL A 69 -14.73 8.51 6.18
C VAL A 69 -14.61 9.08 4.76
N LEU A 70 -13.37 9.26 4.31
CA LEU A 70 -13.02 9.59 2.93
C LEU A 70 -12.50 8.33 2.23
N ASP A 71 -13.35 7.67 1.44
CA ASP A 71 -12.99 6.47 0.69
C ASP A 71 -12.31 6.83 -0.64
N ILE A 72 -11.08 6.37 -0.85
CA ILE A 72 -10.33 6.56 -2.11
C ILE A 72 -10.50 5.39 -3.10
N GLY A 73 -11.37 4.43 -2.78
CA GLY A 73 -11.73 3.33 -3.67
C GLY A 73 -10.74 2.16 -3.59
N MET A 74 -10.39 1.61 -4.76
CA MET A 74 -9.33 0.62 -4.87
C MET A 74 -7.98 1.34 -4.90
N SER A 75 -7.11 1.02 -3.96
CA SER A 75 -5.85 1.71 -3.71
C SER A 75 -4.72 0.73 -3.42
N GLY A 76 -3.49 1.24 -3.40
CA GLY A 76 -2.41 0.60 -2.66
C GLY A 76 -2.19 1.24 -1.30
N THR A 77 -1.36 0.56 -0.52
CA THR A 77 -1.00 0.98 0.83
C THR A 77 -0.38 2.39 0.86
N GLU A 78 0.51 2.69 -0.09
CA GLU A 78 1.17 4.01 -0.17
C GLU A 78 0.21 5.15 -0.56
N GLU A 79 -0.87 4.87 -1.30
CA GLU A 79 -1.90 5.89 -1.62
C GLU A 79 -2.66 6.32 -0.35
N ILE A 80 -2.91 5.40 0.58
CA ILE A 80 -3.51 5.74 1.89
C ILE A 80 -2.58 6.61 2.71
N TYR A 81 -1.29 6.31 2.72
CA TYR A 81 -0.30 7.09 3.46
C TYR A 81 -0.21 8.49 2.88
N PHE A 82 -0.09 8.59 1.55
CA PHE A 82 -0.11 9.86 0.83
C PHE A 82 -1.36 10.67 1.15
N ALA A 83 -2.54 10.09 0.96
CA ALA A 83 -3.81 10.76 1.19
C ALA A 83 -3.94 11.28 2.63
N THR A 84 -3.48 10.49 3.61
CA THR A 84 -3.52 10.86 5.04
C THR A 84 -2.74 12.15 5.30
N PHE A 85 -1.46 12.22 4.89
CA PHE A 85 -0.66 13.42 5.13
C PHE A 85 -1.00 14.57 4.18
N HIS A 86 -1.40 14.27 2.94
CA HIS A 86 -1.72 15.28 1.92
C HIS A 86 -2.98 16.05 2.29
N LEU A 87 -4.02 15.36 2.78
CA LEU A 87 -5.25 15.99 3.25
C LEU A 87 -5.14 16.55 4.68
N GLY A 88 -4.09 16.17 5.42
CA GLY A 88 -3.92 16.56 6.82
C GLY A 88 -5.01 15.99 7.74
N VAL A 89 -5.49 14.78 7.43
CA VAL A 89 -6.52 14.09 8.23
C VAL A 89 -5.90 13.31 9.39
N ASP A 90 -6.73 12.81 10.29
CA ASP A 90 -6.31 12.25 11.58
C ASP A 90 -5.85 10.79 11.48
N GLY A 91 -6.00 10.15 10.32
CA GLY A 91 -5.57 8.77 10.10
C GLY A 91 -5.97 8.19 8.74
N GLY A 92 -5.59 6.93 8.56
CA GLY A 92 -5.80 6.19 7.33
C GLY A 92 -5.83 4.69 7.58
N ILE A 93 -6.65 3.95 6.83
CA ILE A 93 -6.66 2.49 6.85
C ILE A 93 -6.67 1.95 5.42
N GLU A 94 -5.72 1.05 5.12
CA GLU A 94 -5.75 0.24 3.90
C GLU A 94 -6.28 -1.15 4.24
N VAL A 95 -7.33 -1.61 3.55
CA VAL A 95 -7.80 -3.00 3.62
C VAL A 95 -7.07 -3.82 2.58
N THR A 96 -6.12 -4.65 3.01
CA THR A 96 -5.28 -5.41 2.10
C THR A 96 -4.82 -6.75 2.67
N ALA A 97 -4.71 -7.73 1.80
CA ALA A 97 -4.07 -9.01 2.10
C ALA A 97 -2.57 -9.02 1.77
N SER A 98 -2.05 -7.96 1.16
CA SER A 98 -0.71 -7.88 0.55
C SER A 98 -0.44 -9.12 -0.33
N HIS A 99 0.45 -10.00 0.10
CA HIS A 99 0.86 -11.22 -0.61
C HIS A 99 0.37 -12.52 0.07
N ASN A 100 -0.54 -12.45 1.05
CA ASN A 100 -1.05 -13.64 1.75
C ASN A 100 -1.90 -14.54 0.81
N PRO A 101 -2.17 -15.80 1.16
CA PRO A 101 -3.05 -16.69 0.39
C PRO A 101 -4.47 -16.13 0.13
N MET A 102 -5.22 -16.74 -0.80
CA MET A 102 -6.55 -16.28 -1.24
C MET A 102 -7.60 -16.18 -0.12
N ASP A 103 -7.48 -17.04 0.87
CA ASP A 103 -8.38 -17.12 2.03
C ASP A 103 -7.99 -16.18 3.18
N TYR A 104 -7.13 -15.19 2.93
CA TYR A 104 -6.73 -14.17 3.90
C TYR A 104 -7.11 -12.76 3.43
N ASN A 105 -7.29 -11.87 4.41
CA ASN A 105 -7.26 -10.43 4.22
C ASN A 105 -6.71 -9.74 5.49
N GLY A 106 -6.63 -8.42 5.50
CA GLY A 106 -6.00 -7.65 6.55
C GLY A 106 -6.25 -6.16 6.48
N MET A 107 -5.64 -5.43 7.41
CA MET A 107 -5.73 -3.97 7.50
C MET A 107 -4.40 -3.39 7.98
N LYS A 108 -3.93 -2.32 7.34
CA LYS A 108 -2.80 -1.50 7.78
C LYS A 108 -3.33 -0.16 8.27
N LEU A 109 -2.95 0.24 9.49
CA LEU A 109 -3.54 1.40 10.17
C LEU A 109 -2.49 2.46 10.45
N VAL A 110 -2.82 3.71 10.13
CA VAL A 110 -2.02 4.89 10.44
C VAL A 110 -2.87 5.96 11.12
N ARG A 111 -2.20 6.84 11.86
CA ARG A 111 -2.76 8.07 12.45
C ARG A 111 -2.23 9.30 11.70
N GLU A 112 -2.36 10.48 12.30
CA GLU A 112 -1.99 11.76 11.70
C GLU A 112 -0.59 11.74 11.08
N GLY A 113 -0.45 12.34 9.89
CA GLY A 113 0.80 12.35 9.14
C GLY A 113 1.27 10.95 8.69
N ALA A 114 0.35 10.00 8.56
CA ALA A 114 0.61 8.61 8.19
C ALA A 114 1.55 7.85 9.16
N ARG A 115 1.57 8.25 10.45
CA ARG A 115 2.37 7.55 11.46
C ARG A 115 1.78 6.16 11.72
N PRO A 116 2.59 5.08 11.75
CA PRO A 116 2.09 3.73 12.00
C PRO A 116 1.39 3.59 13.35
N ILE A 117 0.34 2.78 13.38
CA ILE A 117 -0.27 2.27 14.63
C ILE A 117 0.14 0.80 14.75
N SER A 118 1.11 0.55 15.63
CA SER A 118 1.64 -0.79 15.93
C SER A 118 1.17 -1.28 17.31
N GLY A 119 1.57 -2.48 17.69
CA GLY A 119 1.14 -3.15 18.92
C GLY A 119 1.25 -2.28 20.18
N ASP A 120 2.36 -1.56 20.33
CA ASP A 120 2.70 -0.70 21.46
C ASP A 120 2.24 0.77 21.29
N THR A 121 1.66 1.10 20.15
CA THR A 121 1.28 2.48 19.77
C THR A 121 -0.21 2.62 19.43
N GLY A 122 -1.03 1.66 19.88
CA GLY A 122 -2.49 1.73 19.84
C GLY A 122 -3.17 0.48 19.29
N LEU A 123 -2.47 -0.37 18.53
CA LEU A 123 -3.11 -1.51 17.87
C LEU A 123 -3.66 -2.53 18.87
N ARG A 124 -2.96 -2.77 19.99
CA ARG A 124 -3.46 -3.63 21.09
C ARG A 124 -4.59 -2.99 21.88
N ASP A 125 -4.69 -1.66 21.92
CA ASP A 125 -5.81 -0.98 22.55
C ASP A 125 -7.09 -1.12 21.72
N VAL A 126 -6.97 -0.92 20.41
CA VAL A 126 -8.02 -1.19 19.43
C VAL A 126 -8.47 -2.65 19.53
N GLN A 127 -7.52 -3.60 19.60
CA GLN A 127 -7.84 -5.01 19.81
C GLN A 127 -8.70 -5.23 21.06
N ARG A 128 -8.27 -4.72 22.22
CA ARG A 128 -8.98 -4.92 23.49
C ARG A 128 -10.42 -4.39 23.43
N LEU A 129 -10.62 -3.21 22.83
CA LEU A 129 -11.96 -2.64 22.65
C LEU A 129 -12.80 -3.45 21.66
N ALA A 130 -12.22 -3.87 20.54
CA ALA A 130 -12.90 -4.70 19.56
C ALA A 130 -13.34 -6.03 20.20
N GLU A 131 -12.45 -6.70 20.94
CA GLU A 131 -12.73 -7.96 21.67
C GLU A 131 -13.81 -7.81 22.74
N ALA A 132 -13.81 -6.71 23.49
CA ALA A 132 -14.82 -6.41 24.49
C ALA A 132 -16.20 -6.21 23.86
N GLY A 133 -16.29 -5.56 22.70
CA GLY A 133 -17.53 -5.34 21.96
C GLY A 133 -18.57 -4.50 22.69
N ASN A 134 -18.23 -3.93 23.85
CA ASN A 134 -19.12 -3.11 24.68
C ASN A 134 -19.02 -1.64 24.28
N PHE A 135 -19.45 -1.35 23.04
CA PHE A 135 -19.45 0.02 22.52
C PHE A 135 -20.64 0.82 23.07
N PRO A 136 -20.50 2.14 23.24
CA PRO A 136 -21.65 3.01 23.49
C PRO A 136 -22.71 2.86 22.38
N PRO A 137 -24.00 3.09 22.69
CA PRO A 137 -25.03 3.18 21.66
C PRO A 137 -24.66 4.22 20.59
N VAL A 138 -24.96 3.91 19.33
CA VAL A 138 -24.71 4.83 18.21
C VAL A 138 -25.54 6.10 18.40
N ASN A 139 -24.88 7.25 18.39
CA ASN A 139 -25.55 8.55 18.38
C ASN A 139 -25.82 8.96 16.93
N GLU A 140 -27.02 8.66 16.43
CA GLU A 140 -27.42 8.95 15.04
C GLU A 140 -27.25 10.43 14.65
N ALA A 141 -27.40 11.36 15.60
CA ALA A 141 -27.23 12.79 15.32
C ALA A 141 -25.76 13.22 15.17
N ALA A 142 -24.82 12.40 15.64
CA ALA A 142 -23.38 12.65 15.57
C ALA A 142 -22.65 11.56 14.75
N ARG A 143 -23.40 10.76 13.99
CA ARG A 143 -22.84 9.70 13.15
C ARG A 143 -22.00 10.31 12.04
N GLY A 144 -20.81 9.74 11.81
CA GLY A 144 -19.87 10.21 10.81
C GLY A 144 -20.38 10.00 9.38
N SER A 145 -19.91 10.83 8.47
CA SER A 145 -20.24 10.75 7.04
C SER A 145 -19.38 9.73 6.29
N TYR A 146 -19.84 9.34 5.11
CA TYR A 146 -19.05 8.56 4.15
C TYR A 146 -19.04 9.30 2.83
N ARG A 147 -17.87 9.49 2.25
CA ARG A 147 -17.72 10.13 0.94
C ARG A 147 -16.61 9.47 0.15
N GLN A 148 -16.91 9.14 -1.11
CA GLN A 148 -15.87 8.78 -2.06
C GLN A 148 -15.18 10.01 -2.63
N ILE A 149 -13.86 9.95 -2.74
CA ILE A 149 -13.00 10.97 -3.33
C ILE A 149 -11.94 10.30 -4.21
N SER A 150 -11.30 11.08 -5.08
CA SER A 150 -10.13 10.64 -5.83
C SER A 150 -9.00 11.61 -5.63
N LEU A 151 -7.80 11.09 -5.38
CA LEU A 151 -6.56 11.85 -5.19
C LEU A 151 -5.47 11.41 -6.17
N ARG A 152 -5.82 10.62 -7.20
CA ARG A 152 -4.84 10.02 -8.10
C ARG A 152 -3.95 11.08 -8.78
N ASP A 153 -4.51 12.18 -9.25
CA ASP A 153 -3.72 13.24 -9.89
C ASP A 153 -2.73 13.89 -8.92
N ALA A 154 -3.17 14.22 -7.70
CA ALA A 154 -2.29 14.77 -6.67
C ALA A 154 -1.21 13.77 -6.25
N TYR A 155 -1.53 12.48 -6.23
CA TYR A 155 -0.58 11.41 -5.95
C TYR A 155 0.49 11.32 -7.04
N ILE A 156 0.08 11.31 -8.32
CA ILE A 156 1.03 11.30 -9.44
C ILE A 156 1.90 12.57 -9.45
N ASP A 157 1.33 13.73 -9.14
CA ASP A 157 2.10 14.98 -9.03
C ASP A 157 3.18 14.89 -7.93
N HIS A 158 2.86 14.26 -6.81
CA HIS A 158 3.83 14.00 -5.74
C HIS A 158 4.94 13.05 -6.20
N LEU A 159 4.60 11.93 -6.85
CA LEU A 159 5.59 10.98 -7.36
C LEU A 159 6.54 11.60 -8.38
N LEU A 160 6.02 12.41 -9.30
CA LEU A 160 6.86 13.10 -10.28
C LEU A 160 7.73 14.20 -9.68
N GLY A 161 7.36 14.72 -8.50
CA GLY A 161 8.20 15.66 -7.74
C GLY A 161 9.56 15.08 -7.34
N TYR A 162 9.72 13.75 -7.31
CA TYR A 162 11.00 13.10 -7.02
C TYR A 162 11.97 13.12 -8.20
N ILE A 163 11.54 13.40 -9.43
CA ILE A 163 12.40 13.34 -10.63
C ILE A 163 12.34 14.63 -11.43
N SER A 164 13.37 14.87 -12.24
CA SER A 164 13.34 15.88 -13.29
C SER A 164 13.11 15.19 -14.62
N VAL A 165 11.90 15.33 -15.18
CA VAL A 165 11.51 14.64 -16.44
C VAL A 165 12.45 14.95 -17.60
N ASN A 166 13.02 16.16 -17.65
CA ASN A 166 13.99 16.56 -18.67
C ASN A 166 15.33 15.80 -18.60
N ASN A 167 15.63 15.13 -17.49
CA ASN A 167 16.83 14.31 -17.33
C ASN A 167 16.62 12.87 -17.80
N LEU A 168 15.40 12.48 -18.16
CA LEU A 168 15.11 11.14 -18.64
C LEU A 168 15.63 10.96 -20.06
N THR A 169 16.41 9.90 -20.26
CA THR A 169 16.82 9.41 -21.58
C THR A 169 15.79 8.43 -22.14
N PRO A 170 15.86 8.09 -23.44
CA PRO A 170 15.12 6.96 -23.98
C PRO A 170 15.29 5.71 -23.10
N LEU A 171 14.20 5.26 -22.49
CA LEU A 171 14.16 4.10 -21.60
C LEU A 171 12.97 3.22 -21.97
N LYS A 172 13.19 1.91 -21.99
CA LYS A 172 12.15 0.89 -22.13
C LYS A 172 12.08 0.08 -20.84
N LEU A 173 10.96 0.19 -20.13
CA LEU A 173 10.79 -0.41 -18.81
C LEU A 173 9.71 -1.49 -18.87
N VAL A 174 10.03 -2.69 -18.41
CA VAL A 174 8.99 -3.70 -18.13
C VAL A 174 8.39 -3.41 -16.76
N VAL A 175 7.06 -3.36 -16.70
CA VAL A 175 6.32 -3.15 -15.44
C VAL A 175 5.31 -4.26 -15.24
N ASN A 176 5.49 -5.05 -14.19
CA ASN A 176 4.63 -6.15 -13.79
C ASN A 176 3.82 -5.77 -12.54
N SER A 177 2.56 -5.42 -12.73
CA SER A 177 1.65 -5.09 -11.63
C SER A 177 1.05 -6.34 -10.97
N GLY A 178 1.31 -7.53 -11.52
CA GLY A 178 0.92 -8.82 -10.93
C GLY A 178 -0.58 -8.99 -10.70
N ASN A 179 -1.41 -8.34 -11.51
CA ASN A 179 -2.86 -8.19 -11.32
C ASN A 179 -3.26 -7.53 -9.98
N GLY A 180 -2.32 -6.93 -9.28
CA GLY A 180 -2.51 -6.16 -8.05
C GLY A 180 -3.03 -4.75 -8.28
N ALA A 181 -2.97 -3.93 -7.24
CA ALA A 181 -3.50 -2.57 -7.24
C ALA A 181 -2.58 -1.56 -7.97
N ALA A 182 -1.34 -1.92 -8.34
CA ALA A 182 -0.37 -1.01 -8.94
C ALA A 182 -0.78 -0.51 -10.34
N GLY A 183 -1.47 -1.34 -11.13
CA GLY A 183 -1.69 -1.09 -12.56
C GLY A 183 -2.31 0.27 -12.91
N PRO A 184 -3.40 0.68 -12.24
CA PRO A 184 -3.97 2.01 -12.45
C PRO A 184 -3.01 3.16 -12.14
N VAL A 185 -2.09 3.01 -11.18
CA VAL A 185 -1.06 4.03 -10.88
C VAL A 185 -0.05 4.06 -12.00
N ILE A 186 0.40 2.90 -12.48
CA ILE A 186 1.32 2.78 -13.62
C ILE A 186 0.74 3.42 -14.89
N ASP A 187 -0.54 3.19 -15.18
CA ASP A 187 -1.23 3.81 -16.32
C ASP A 187 -1.27 5.35 -16.19
N ALA A 188 -1.47 5.86 -14.98
CA ALA A 188 -1.51 7.31 -14.73
C ALA A 188 -0.10 7.95 -14.82
N ILE A 189 0.93 7.26 -14.34
CA ILE A 189 2.34 7.67 -14.50
C ILE A 189 2.70 7.71 -15.99
N GLU A 190 2.40 6.64 -16.74
CA GLU A 190 2.67 6.55 -18.17
C GLU A 190 1.99 7.69 -18.94
N ALA A 191 0.70 7.93 -18.67
CA ALA A 191 -0.05 9.02 -19.29
C ALA A 191 0.58 10.39 -19.00
N ARG A 192 1.03 10.62 -17.76
CA ARG A 192 1.64 11.89 -17.35
C ARG A 192 3.03 12.09 -17.97
N LEU A 193 3.86 11.05 -17.99
CA LEU A 193 5.16 11.08 -18.67
C LEU A 193 5.01 11.36 -20.17
N LYS A 194 4.05 10.70 -20.83
CA LYS A 194 3.73 10.95 -22.24
C LYS A 194 3.26 12.39 -22.49
N ALA A 195 2.40 12.93 -21.62
CA ALA A 195 1.94 14.32 -21.73
C ALA A 195 3.09 15.33 -21.57
N LEU A 196 4.11 14.99 -20.79
CA LEU A 196 5.33 15.79 -20.61
C LEU A 196 6.39 15.56 -21.70
N GLY A 197 6.13 14.67 -22.67
CA GLY A 197 7.08 14.35 -23.73
C GLY A 197 8.30 13.56 -23.27
N ALA A 198 8.21 12.87 -22.13
CA ALA A 198 9.28 12.03 -21.62
C ALA A 198 9.53 10.85 -22.57
N PRO A 199 10.79 10.54 -22.90
CA PRO A 199 11.12 9.44 -23.81
C PRO A 199 11.11 8.08 -23.09
N VAL A 200 10.01 7.72 -22.44
CA VAL A 200 9.91 6.45 -21.69
C VAL A 200 8.80 5.58 -22.28
N GLU A 201 9.13 4.33 -22.59
CA GLU A 201 8.22 3.31 -23.08
C GLU A 201 7.96 2.27 -21.97
N PHE A 202 6.69 2.00 -21.66
CA PHE A 202 6.32 0.96 -20.71
C PHE A 202 5.86 -0.31 -21.43
N ILE A 203 6.46 -1.42 -21.10
CA ILE A 203 6.00 -2.77 -21.43
C ILE A 203 5.27 -3.33 -20.23
N LYS A 204 3.95 -3.16 -20.21
CA LYS A 204 3.11 -3.52 -19.05
C LYS A 204 2.67 -4.98 -19.15
N ILE A 205 2.98 -5.77 -18.13
CA ILE A 205 2.52 -7.16 -17.98
C ILE A 205 1.64 -7.29 -16.74
N HIS A 206 0.61 -8.14 -16.83
CA HIS A 206 -0.38 -8.37 -15.76
C HIS A 206 -0.91 -7.06 -15.14
N ASN A 207 -1.12 -6.04 -15.98
CA ASN A 207 -1.39 -4.69 -15.51
C ASN A 207 -2.83 -4.49 -15.01
N THR A 208 -3.80 -5.17 -15.62
CA THR A 208 -5.19 -5.05 -15.23
C THR A 208 -5.41 -5.69 -13.86
N PRO A 209 -5.93 -4.93 -12.87
CA PRO A 209 -6.27 -5.48 -11.56
C PRO A 209 -7.28 -6.62 -11.69
N ASP A 210 -6.97 -7.76 -11.08
CA ASP A 210 -7.85 -8.93 -11.03
C ASP A 210 -7.65 -9.69 -9.72
N GLY A 211 -8.63 -9.58 -8.82
CA GLY A 211 -8.60 -10.19 -7.50
C GLY A 211 -8.70 -11.71 -7.49
N THR A 212 -8.87 -12.36 -8.65
CA THR A 212 -8.73 -13.82 -8.82
C THR A 212 -7.29 -14.25 -9.02
N PHE A 213 -6.38 -13.31 -9.30
CA PHE A 213 -4.96 -13.51 -9.60
C PHE A 213 -4.72 -14.65 -10.62
N PRO A 214 -5.13 -14.48 -11.89
CA PRO A 214 -5.01 -15.52 -12.91
C PRO A 214 -3.57 -15.97 -13.17
N ASN A 215 -2.58 -15.12 -12.83
CA ASN A 215 -1.16 -15.39 -12.98
C ASN A 215 -0.46 -15.71 -11.63
N GLY A 216 -1.24 -16.00 -10.58
CA GLY A 216 -0.74 -16.24 -9.24
C GLY A 216 -0.68 -14.97 -8.38
N ILE A 217 -0.69 -15.16 -7.05
CA ILE A 217 -0.66 -14.06 -6.09
C ILE A 217 0.65 -13.27 -6.27
N PRO A 218 0.60 -11.93 -6.40
CA PRO A 218 1.78 -11.10 -6.64
C PRO A 218 2.72 -11.14 -5.44
N ASN A 219 3.77 -11.97 -5.56
CA ASN A 219 4.84 -12.06 -4.58
C ASN A 219 6.21 -12.29 -5.24
N PRO A 220 6.82 -11.26 -5.85
CA PRO A 220 8.10 -11.41 -6.55
C PRO A 220 9.31 -11.78 -5.66
N LEU A 221 9.13 -11.91 -4.34
CA LEU A 221 10.13 -12.58 -3.49
C LEU A 221 10.26 -14.07 -3.79
N LEU A 222 9.21 -14.70 -4.31
CA LEU A 222 9.22 -16.11 -4.68
C LEU A 222 9.82 -16.27 -6.08
N PRO A 223 10.85 -17.12 -6.29
CA PRO A 223 11.48 -17.32 -7.59
C PRO A 223 10.50 -17.63 -8.73
N GLU A 224 9.45 -18.40 -8.45
CA GLU A 224 8.39 -18.76 -9.40
C GLU A 224 7.56 -17.56 -9.87
N CYS A 225 7.41 -16.51 -9.06
CA CYS A 225 6.69 -15.28 -9.41
C CYS A 225 7.54 -14.27 -10.21
N ARG A 226 8.83 -14.56 -10.41
CA ARG A 226 9.78 -13.66 -11.10
C ARG A 226 9.84 -13.88 -12.61
N ASP A 227 9.39 -15.06 -13.05
CA ASP A 227 9.75 -15.60 -14.35
C ASP A 227 9.15 -14.80 -15.51
N ASP A 228 7.93 -14.28 -15.34
CA ASP A 228 7.24 -13.51 -16.38
C ASP A 228 7.87 -12.12 -16.56
N THR A 229 8.28 -11.46 -15.47
CA THR A 229 9.03 -10.20 -15.55
C THR A 229 10.36 -10.41 -16.26
N ARG A 230 11.11 -11.46 -15.86
CA ARG A 230 12.39 -11.81 -16.50
C ARG A 230 12.23 -12.05 -17.99
N LYS A 231 11.24 -12.87 -18.40
CA LYS A 231 10.99 -13.20 -19.81
C LYS A 231 10.66 -11.94 -20.61
N ALA A 232 9.76 -11.09 -20.09
CA ALA A 232 9.40 -9.85 -20.75
C ALA A 232 10.59 -8.90 -20.93
N VAL A 233 11.48 -8.79 -19.93
CA VAL A 233 12.70 -7.98 -20.05
C VAL A 233 13.57 -8.45 -21.21
N ILE A 234 13.84 -9.76 -21.28
CA ILE A 234 14.67 -10.37 -22.31
C ILE A 234 14.01 -10.28 -23.70
N GLU A 235 12.71 -10.59 -23.79
CA GLU A 235 11.94 -10.60 -25.03
C GLU A 235 11.88 -9.22 -25.68
N HIS A 236 11.66 -8.17 -24.87
CA HIS A 236 11.50 -6.81 -25.37
C HIS A 236 12.81 -6.01 -25.42
N GLY A 237 13.92 -6.59 -24.94
CA GLY A 237 15.20 -5.90 -24.78
C GLY A 237 15.01 -4.63 -23.96
N ALA A 238 14.37 -4.77 -22.79
CA ALA A 238 14.10 -3.66 -21.89
C ALA A 238 15.34 -3.31 -21.05
N ASP A 239 15.49 -2.04 -20.68
CA ASP A 239 16.62 -1.54 -19.89
C ASP A 239 16.55 -2.04 -18.44
N MET A 240 15.34 -2.26 -17.92
CA MET A 240 15.11 -2.89 -16.62
C MET A 240 13.66 -3.41 -16.51
N GLY A 241 13.44 -4.30 -15.54
CA GLY A 241 12.13 -4.75 -15.11
C GLY A 241 11.78 -4.27 -13.70
N ILE A 242 10.50 -4.00 -13.47
CA ILE A 242 9.93 -3.62 -12.17
C ILE A 242 8.73 -4.52 -11.94
N ALA A 243 8.67 -5.18 -10.78
CA ALA A 243 7.49 -5.91 -10.34
C ALA A 243 7.02 -5.39 -8.97
N PHE A 244 5.74 -5.54 -8.68
CA PHE A 244 5.15 -5.14 -7.40
C PHE A 244 4.49 -6.33 -6.69
N ASP A 245 4.31 -6.22 -5.39
CA ASP A 245 3.34 -7.05 -4.68
C ASP A 245 1.91 -6.50 -4.80
N GLY A 246 0.93 -7.17 -4.18
CA GLY A 246 -0.50 -6.94 -4.44
C GLY A 246 -1.00 -5.53 -4.13
N ASP A 247 -0.46 -4.91 -3.09
CA ASP A 247 -0.79 -3.55 -2.64
C ASP A 247 0.33 -2.54 -2.89
N PHE A 248 1.35 -2.98 -3.65
CA PHE A 248 2.45 -2.23 -4.25
C PHE A 248 3.29 -1.35 -3.33
N ASP A 249 3.28 -1.57 -2.02
CA ASP A 249 4.25 -0.94 -1.12
C ASP A 249 5.65 -1.58 -1.19
N ARG A 250 5.81 -2.64 -1.98
CA ARG A 250 7.09 -3.25 -2.32
C ARG A 250 7.26 -3.33 -3.82
N CYS A 251 8.40 -2.84 -4.30
CA CYS A 251 8.86 -3.02 -5.67
C CYS A 251 10.09 -3.92 -5.72
N PHE A 252 10.28 -4.56 -6.88
CA PHE A 252 11.31 -5.55 -7.14
C PHE A 252 11.94 -5.29 -8.49
N LEU A 253 13.27 -5.18 -8.52
CA LEU A 253 13.99 -4.72 -9.71
C LEU A 253 14.70 -5.89 -10.42
N PHE A 254 14.74 -5.78 -11.73
CA PHE A 254 15.42 -6.71 -12.63
C PHE A 254 16.34 -5.92 -13.56
N ASP A 255 17.57 -6.39 -13.77
CA ASP A 255 18.49 -5.78 -14.74
C ASP A 255 18.09 -6.10 -16.20
N GLU A 256 18.83 -5.56 -17.16
CA GLU A 256 18.61 -5.74 -18.60
C GLU A 256 18.75 -7.20 -19.08
N LYS A 257 19.38 -8.05 -18.26
CA LYS A 257 19.52 -9.51 -18.50
C LYS A 257 18.43 -10.30 -17.78
N GLY A 258 17.44 -9.62 -17.20
CA GLY A 258 16.35 -10.20 -16.45
C GLY A 258 16.78 -10.83 -15.12
N GLN A 259 17.95 -10.48 -14.59
CA GLN A 259 18.39 -10.95 -13.27
C GLN A 259 17.70 -10.13 -12.18
N PHE A 260 17.12 -10.84 -11.22
CA PHE A 260 16.55 -10.21 -10.03
C PHE A 260 17.66 -9.57 -9.19
N ILE A 261 17.46 -8.31 -8.81
CA ILE A 261 18.38 -7.57 -7.96
C ILE A 261 17.96 -7.72 -6.50
N GLU A 262 18.86 -8.26 -5.68
CA GLU A 262 18.65 -8.43 -4.25
C GLU A 262 18.42 -7.06 -3.58
N GLY A 263 17.38 -6.98 -2.73
CA GLY A 263 16.91 -5.72 -2.16
C GLY A 263 17.96 -4.98 -1.33
N TYR A 264 18.95 -5.70 -0.79
CA TYR A 264 20.10 -5.12 -0.09
C TYR A 264 20.82 -4.04 -0.91
N TYR A 265 21.08 -4.29 -2.20
CA TYR A 265 21.83 -3.35 -3.04
C TYR A 265 21.00 -2.12 -3.42
N ILE A 266 19.67 -2.26 -3.43
CA ILE A 266 18.74 -1.17 -3.72
C ILE A 266 18.78 -0.09 -2.63
N VAL A 267 19.04 -0.46 -1.37
CA VAL A 267 19.16 0.50 -0.27
C VAL A 267 20.31 1.49 -0.53
N GLY A 268 21.51 0.98 -0.86
CA GLY A 268 22.66 1.82 -1.17
C GLY A 268 22.45 2.69 -2.42
N LEU A 269 21.88 2.10 -3.48
CA LEU A 269 21.56 2.81 -4.72
C LEU A 269 20.59 3.98 -4.49
N LEU A 270 19.49 3.76 -3.74
CA LEU A 270 18.55 4.82 -3.42
C LEU A 270 19.16 5.85 -2.47
N ALA A 271 19.97 5.42 -1.49
CA ALA A 271 20.67 6.33 -0.58
C ALA A 271 21.56 7.31 -1.36
N GLU A 272 22.36 6.82 -2.31
CA GLU A 272 23.19 7.65 -3.19
C GLU A 272 22.33 8.66 -3.96
N ALA A 273 21.27 8.19 -4.64
CA ALA A 273 20.39 9.05 -5.43
C ALA A 273 19.70 10.16 -4.60
N PHE A 274 19.37 9.89 -3.33
CA PHE A 274 18.81 10.89 -2.43
C PHE A 274 19.88 11.84 -1.87
N LEU A 275 21.09 11.36 -1.59
CA LEU A 275 22.21 12.18 -1.12
C LEU A 275 22.72 13.13 -2.21
N GLU A 276 22.63 12.78 -3.49
CA GLU A 276 22.91 13.70 -4.60
C GLU A 276 21.99 14.93 -4.59
N LYS A 277 20.71 14.73 -4.24
CA LYS A 277 19.71 15.81 -4.15
C LYS A 277 19.76 16.55 -2.82
N HIS A 278 20.12 15.85 -1.76
CA HIS A 278 20.15 16.37 -0.39
C HIS A 278 21.48 16.03 0.30
N PRO A 279 22.58 16.71 -0.07
CA PRO A 279 23.89 16.43 0.51
C PRO A 279 23.90 16.52 2.03
N GLY A 280 24.43 15.49 2.69
CA GLY A 280 24.53 15.40 4.16
C GLY A 280 23.24 15.01 4.88
N ALA A 281 22.17 14.64 4.16
CA ALA A 281 20.99 14.06 4.77
C ALA A 281 21.31 12.74 5.50
N LYS A 282 20.58 12.44 6.58
CA LYS A 282 20.73 11.16 7.27
C LYS A 282 19.97 10.07 6.53
N ILE A 283 20.58 8.91 6.38
CA ILE A 283 19.96 7.69 5.85
C ILE A 283 19.77 6.69 6.99
N ILE A 284 18.57 6.10 7.06
CA ILE A 284 18.23 5.05 8.02
C ILE A 284 18.28 3.71 7.29
N HIS A 285 18.96 2.73 7.87
CA HIS A 285 18.97 1.35 7.37
C HIS A 285 18.81 0.37 8.55
N ASP A 286 18.42 -0.86 8.24
CA ASP A 286 18.28 -1.91 9.24
C ASP A 286 19.61 -2.67 9.49
N PRO A 287 19.72 -3.49 10.55
CA PRO A 287 20.99 -4.12 10.93
C PRO A 287 21.25 -5.49 10.26
N ARG A 288 20.42 -5.95 9.32
CA ARG A 288 20.53 -7.31 8.73
C ARG A 288 21.71 -7.43 7.75
N LEU A 289 21.90 -6.43 6.89
CA LEU A 289 22.98 -6.33 5.90
C LEU A 289 23.39 -4.85 5.77
N THR A 290 24.64 -4.50 6.10
CA THR A 290 25.01 -3.08 6.33
C THR A 290 26.17 -2.55 5.49
N TRP A 291 27.24 -3.31 5.27
CA TRP A 291 28.51 -2.77 4.72
C TRP A 291 28.40 -2.05 3.37
N ASN A 292 27.55 -2.51 2.44
CA ASN A 292 27.33 -1.85 1.16
C ASN A 292 26.67 -0.48 1.34
N THR A 293 25.66 -0.40 2.21
CA THR A 293 24.97 0.85 2.53
C THR A 293 25.90 1.80 3.27
N GLU A 294 26.62 1.32 4.29
CA GLU A 294 27.59 2.10 5.07
C GLU A 294 28.73 2.70 4.24
N ALA A 295 29.06 2.09 3.10
CA ALA A 295 30.06 2.64 2.18
C ALA A 295 29.58 3.87 1.39
N VAL A 296 28.25 4.07 1.30
CA VAL A 296 27.60 5.18 0.58
C VAL A 296 27.22 6.32 1.52
N VAL A 297 26.75 5.99 2.74
CA VAL A 297 26.16 6.94 3.70
C VAL A 297 27.16 7.68 4.59
#